data_AF-A0A0G0MI37-F1
#
_entry.id   AF-A0A0G0MI37-F1
#
_cell.length_a   1.000
_cell.length_b   1.000
_cell.length_c   1.000
_cell.angle_alpha   90.00
_cell.angle_beta   90.00
_cell.angle_gamma   90.00
#
_symmetry.space_group_name_H-M   'P 1'
#
loop_
_entity.id
_entity.type
_entity.pdbx_description
1 polymer ?
#
loop_
_entity_poly.entity_id
_entity_poly.type
_entity_poly.pdbx_seq_one_letter_code
_entity_poly.pdbx_strand_id
1 'polypeptide(L)'
;MFHVSCFMKEIVPAIIAKDLGELKEKIKLVEPYVNSVQIDIMDGIFVSNKTWNNPEELKNIKTELSIEAHLMVEDAVAEAEKWLDSGARRILIHYEAIFRNQELGVRKWEIIFKKCAEKKIELGIALNLETAVDVLEEICHCESADRQTKQSRGITARLLRYFTPRNDVCIINAVQLMSIAKIGHHGEPFDARVIPKIKALRQKFPGVKIEVDGGINLQNARLIAEAGADVLVIGSAIFKSENTRESLEDFKGIV
;
A
#
# COMPACT_ATOMS: atom_id res chain seq x y z
N MET A 1 21.86 -12.58 -14.99
CA MET A 1 21.63 -12.62 -13.54
C MET A 1 20.79 -11.40 -13.20
N PHE A 2 19.51 -11.58 -12.89
CA PHE A 2 18.70 -10.49 -12.37
C PHE A 2 19.19 -10.16 -10.96
N HIS A 3 19.57 -8.90 -10.73
CA HIS A 3 19.83 -8.41 -9.39
C HIS A 3 18.50 -8.49 -8.64
N VAL A 4 18.37 -9.44 -7.72
CA VAL A 4 17.22 -9.45 -6.81
C VAL A 4 17.40 -8.21 -5.95
N SER A 5 16.52 -7.22 -6.12
CA SER A 5 16.50 -6.06 -5.23
C SER A 5 16.18 -6.56 -3.83
N CYS A 6 17.20 -6.63 -2.97
CA CYS A 6 17.01 -6.97 -1.56
C CYS A 6 16.56 -5.70 -0.85
N PHE A 7 15.26 -5.50 -0.72
CA PHE A 7 14.73 -4.44 0.13
C PHE A 7 15.09 -4.74 1.58
N MET A 8 15.49 -3.70 2.31
CA MET A 8 15.63 -3.80 3.76
C MET A 8 14.24 -4.08 4.36
N LYS A 9 14.16 -5.07 5.25
CA LYS A 9 12.90 -5.42 5.89
C LYS A 9 12.44 -4.31 6.83
N GLU A 10 11.16 -4.00 6.80
CA GLU A 10 10.59 -2.90 7.58
C GLU A 10 9.41 -3.39 8.43
N ILE A 11 9.31 -2.85 9.65
CA ILE A 11 8.15 -3.02 10.53
C ILE A 11 7.36 -1.72 10.50
N VAL A 12 6.10 -1.78 10.06
CA VAL A 12 5.22 -0.61 9.92
C VAL A 12 4.00 -0.79 10.83
N PRO A 13 3.86 -0.02 11.91
CA PRO A 13 2.68 -0.07 12.75
C PRO A 13 1.44 0.43 11.98
N ALA A 14 0.35 -0.33 12.02
CA ALA A 14 -0.93 0.02 11.42
C ALA A 14 -1.85 0.72 12.43
N ILE A 15 -2.12 2.01 12.18
CA ILE A 15 -2.94 2.85 13.04
C ILE A 15 -4.36 2.91 12.49
N ILE A 16 -5.28 2.33 13.27
CA ILE A 16 -6.71 2.64 13.21
C ILE A 16 -6.98 3.71 14.27
N ALA A 17 -7.46 4.89 13.90
CA ALA A 17 -7.79 5.98 14.83
C ALA A 17 -9.22 6.49 14.60
N LYS A 18 -9.94 6.83 15.68
CA LYS A 18 -11.30 7.38 15.60
C LYS A 18 -11.32 8.88 15.32
N ASP A 19 -10.29 9.59 15.76
CA ASP A 19 -10.14 11.04 15.66
C ASP A 19 -8.65 11.44 15.62
N LEU A 20 -8.40 12.73 15.38
CA LEU A 20 -7.04 13.29 15.30
C LEU A 20 -6.25 13.16 16.61
N GLY A 21 -6.92 13.19 17.76
CA GLY A 21 -6.29 13.06 19.07
C GLY A 21 -5.68 11.67 19.23
N GLU A 22 -6.49 10.64 18.99
CA GLU A 22 -6.05 9.24 19.03
C GLU A 22 -4.95 8.96 18.00
N LEU A 23 -5.06 9.53 16.79
CA LEU A 23 -4.02 9.40 15.77
C LEU A 23 -2.67 9.93 16.27
N LYS A 24 -2.65 11.15 16.84
CA LYS A 24 -1.43 11.77 17.39
C LYS A 24 -0.85 10.97 18.54
N GLU A 25 -1.69 10.46 19.43
CA GLU A 25 -1.26 9.59 20.54
C GLU A 25 -0.58 8.32 20.02
N LYS A 26 -1.16 7.66 19.04
CA LYS A 26 -0.61 6.43 18.44
C LYS A 26 0.66 6.67 17.64
N ILE A 27 0.76 7.77 16.89
CA ILE A 27 2.00 8.16 16.20
C ILE A 27 3.12 8.35 17.22
N LYS A 28 2.89 9.17 18.25
CA LYS A 28 3.89 9.47 19.29
C LYS A 28 4.36 8.21 20.04
N LEU A 29 3.47 7.25 20.23
CA LEU A 29 3.78 5.98 20.91
C LEU A 29 4.83 5.15 20.16
N VAL A 30 4.80 5.17 18.82
CA VAL A 30 5.69 4.34 17.99
C VAL A 30 6.85 5.12 17.37
N GLU A 31 6.72 6.45 17.25
CA GLU A 31 7.68 7.34 16.59
C GLU A 31 9.15 7.14 16.99
N PRO A 32 9.50 6.94 18.28
CA PRO A 32 10.90 6.73 18.67
C PRO A 32 11.51 5.43 18.14
N TYR A 33 10.70 4.51 17.63
CA TYR A 33 11.07 3.13 17.35
C TYR A 33 10.91 2.73 15.88
N VAL A 34 10.23 3.50 15.04
CA VAL A 34 10.03 3.13 13.63
C VAL A 34 10.32 4.31 12.72
N ASN A 35 10.46 4.05 11.41
CA ASN A 35 10.65 5.10 10.41
C ASN A 35 9.37 5.43 9.65
N SER A 36 8.41 4.50 9.63
CA SER A 36 7.15 4.65 8.92
C SER A 36 5.98 4.15 9.76
N VAL A 37 4.80 4.69 9.49
CA VAL A 37 3.50 4.20 9.98
C VAL A 37 2.51 4.11 8.83
N GLN A 38 1.61 3.14 8.91
CA GLN A 38 0.42 3.09 8.07
C GLN A 38 -0.76 3.65 8.87
N ILE A 39 -1.58 4.48 8.22
CA ILE A 39 -2.84 4.97 8.75
C ILE A 39 -3.97 4.36 7.92
N ASP A 40 -4.84 3.60 8.58
CA ASP A 40 -5.98 2.94 7.95
C ASP A 40 -7.18 3.89 7.89
N ILE A 41 -7.56 4.27 6.67
CA ILE A 41 -8.62 5.23 6.37
C ILE A 41 -9.82 4.48 5.82
N MET A 42 -10.92 4.51 6.56
CA MET A 42 -12.11 3.71 6.31
C MET A 42 -13.35 4.60 6.28
N ASP A 43 -14.21 4.39 5.28
CA ASP A 43 -15.40 5.23 5.06
C ASP A 43 -16.70 4.67 5.66
N GLY A 44 -16.70 3.42 6.12
CA GLY A 44 -17.90 2.70 6.56
C GLY A 44 -18.74 2.09 5.42
N ILE A 45 -18.25 2.14 4.17
CA ILE A 45 -18.95 1.67 2.97
C ILE A 45 -18.18 0.52 2.31
N PHE A 46 -16.87 0.69 2.04
CA PHE A 46 -16.04 -0.41 1.52
C PHE A 46 -15.77 -1.46 2.60
N VAL A 47 -15.54 -1.00 3.82
CA VAL A 47 -15.49 -1.82 5.04
C VAL A 47 -16.53 -1.31 6.02
N SER A 48 -16.99 -2.15 6.94
CA SER A 48 -18.09 -1.79 7.85
C SER A 48 -17.69 -0.77 8.93
N ASN A 49 -16.39 -0.52 9.11
CA ASN A 49 -15.85 0.40 10.10
C ASN A 49 -15.59 1.77 9.48
N LYS A 50 -15.56 2.80 10.33
CA LYS A 50 -15.19 4.16 9.93
C LYS A 50 -14.09 4.69 10.83
N THR A 51 -13.07 5.28 10.23
CA THR A 51 -11.94 5.87 10.95
C THR A 51 -11.83 7.37 10.66
N TRP A 52 -10.88 8.00 11.34
CA TRP A 52 -10.44 9.34 10.99
C TRP A 52 -10.02 9.38 9.51
N ASN A 53 -10.55 10.37 8.79
CA ASN A 53 -10.28 10.59 7.37
C ASN A 53 -10.22 12.10 7.09
N ASN A 54 -9.08 12.72 7.38
CA ASN A 54 -8.88 14.15 7.11
C ASN A 54 -7.44 14.46 6.65
N PRO A 55 -7.16 14.46 5.33
CA PRO A 55 -5.82 14.73 4.80
C PRO A 55 -5.31 16.16 5.11
N GLU A 56 -6.17 17.14 5.34
CA GLU A 56 -5.74 18.50 5.72
C GLU A 56 -5.25 18.56 7.16
N GLU A 57 -5.87 17.80 8.07
CA GLU A 57 -5.38 17.66 9.44
C GLU A 57 -4.03 16.93 9.49
N LEU A 58 -3.79 15.97 8.59
CA LEU A 58 -2.50 15.25 8.51
C LEU A 58 -1.32 16.20 8.31
N LYS A 59 -1.45 17.17 7.40
CA LYS A 59 -0.40 18.16 7.08
C LYS A 59 0.09 18.93 8.32
N ASN A 60 -0.78 19.03 9.32
CA ASN A 60 -0.51 19.77 10.54
C ASN A 60 0.05 18.89 11.67
N ILE A 61 0.18 17.58 11.46
CA ILE A 61 0.86 16.68 12.39
C ILE A 61 2.37 16.84 12.20
N LYS A 62 3.07 17.21 13.28
CA LYS A 62 4.53 17.25 13.30
C LYS A 62 5.05 15.87 13.69
N THR A 63 5.67 15.19 12.74
CA THR A 63 6.30 13.88 12.94
C THR A 63 7.43 13.71 11.94
N GLU A 64 8.46 12.97 12.32
CA GLU A 64 9.54 12.57 11.41
C GLU A 64 9.23 11.26 10.68
N LEU A 65 8.11 10.60 11.03
CA LEU A 65 7.70 9.35 10.41
C LEU A 65 7.22 9.57 8.97
N SER A 66 7.65 8.67 8.10
CA SER A 66 7.00 8.48 6.80
C SER A 66 5.60 7.92 6.99
N ILE A 67 4.61 8.51 6.31
CA ILE A 67 3.21 8.09 6.44
C ILE A 67 2.75 7.38 5.18
N GLU A 68 2.09 6.24 5.37
CA GLU A 68 1.38 5.49 4.33
C GLU A 68 -0.13 5.57 4.60
N ALA A 69 -0.87 6.16 3.66
CA ALA A 69 -2.32 6.28 3.73
C ALA A 69 -2.96 5.05 3.08
N HIS A 70 -3.53 4.15 3.89
CA HIS A 70 -4.22 2.95 3.41
C HIS A 70 -5.71 3.20 3.26
N LEU A 71 -6.15 3.37 2.02
CA LEU A 71 -7.51 3.78 1.67
C LEU A 71 -8.41 2.55 1.49
N MET A 72 -9.16 2.21 2.54
CA MET A 72 -10.23 1.22 2.56
C MET A 72 -11.58 1.91 2.38
N VAL A 73 -11.79 2.48 1.17
CA VAL A 73 -12.94 3.33 0.83
C VAL A 73 -13.59 2.91 -0.50
N GLU A 74 -14.85 3.28 -0.71
CA GLU A 74 -15.63 2.87 -1.88
C GLU A 74 -15.14 3.53 -3.17
N ASP A 75 -14.98 4.86 -3.17
CA ASP A 75 -14.41 5.61 -4.31
C ASP A 75 -12.92 5.90 -4.06
N ALA A 76 -12.10 4.86 -4.23
CA ALA A 76 -10.66 4.93 -3.97
C ALA A 76 -9.93 5.98 -4.82
N VAL A 77 -10.39 6.25 -6.05
CA VAL A 77 -9.77 7.25 -6.94
C VAL A 77 -10.07 8.65 -6.43
N ALA A 78 -11.34 8.96 -6.18
CA ALA A 78 -11.72 10.28 -5.69
C ALA A 78 -11.13 10.56 -4.30
N GLU A 79 -11.02 9.53 -3.45
CA GLU A 79 -10.37 9.68 -2.17
C GLU A 79 -8.87 9.91 -2.33
N ALA A 80 -8.15 9.09 -3.11
CA ALA A 80 -6.71 9.26 -3.34
C ALA A 80 -6.34 10.67 -3.83
N GLU A 81 -7.21 11.30 -4.65
CA GLU A 81 -7.01 12.68 -5.10
C GLU A 81 -6.91 13.69 -3.95
N LYS A 82 -7.69 13.50 -2.88
CA LYS A 82 -7.65 14.37 -1.68
C LYS A 82 -6.34 14.18 -0.90
N TRP A 83 -5.75 13.00 -0.98
CA TRP A 83 -4.55 12.62 -0.23
C TRP A 83 -3.25 13.04 -0.91
N LEU A 84 -3.30 13.49 -2.17
CA LEU A 84 -2.14 13.94 -2.95
C LEU A 84 -1.37 15.10 -2.33
N ASP A 85 -2.00 15.91 -1.47
CA ASP A 85 -1.33 17.04 -0.81
C ASP A 85 -1.20 16.85 0.71
N SER A 86 -1.59 15.68 1.23
CA SER A 86 -1.71 15.38 2.67
C SER A 86 -0.38 15.34 3.43
N GLY A 87 0.74 15.22 2.73
CA GLY A 87 2.06 14.92 3.30
C GLY A 87 2.36 13.43 3.44
N ALA A 88 1.45 12.54 3.05
CA ALA A 88 1.73 11.10 2.97
C ALA A 88 2.83 10.81 1.93
N ARG A 89 3.77 9.92 2.30
CA ARG A 89 4.79 9.39 1.37
C ARG A 89 4.16 8.44 0.37
N ARG A 90 3.22 7.61 0.84
CA ARG A 90 2.56 6.58 0.03
C ARG A 90 1.05 6.63 0.19
N ILE A 91 0.34 6.37 -0.90
CA ILE A 91 -1.10 6.11 -0.92
C ILE A 91 -1.30 4.68 -1.40
N LEU A 92 -1.98 3.86 -0.59
CA LEU A 92 -2.35 2.49 -0.90
C LEU A 92 -3.85 2.45 -1.21
N ILE A 93 -4.22 2.00 -2.40
CA ILE A 93 -5.62 1.86 -2.83
C ILE A 93 -5.95 0.41 -3.13
N HIS A 94 -7.13 -0.04 -2.71
CA HIS A 94 -7.60 -1.39 -3.01
C HIS A 94 -7.94 -1.58 -4.48
N TYR A 95 -7.39 -2.64 -5.10
CA TYR A 95 -7.79 -3.08 -6.44
C TYR A 95 -9.30 -3.27 -6.52
N GLU A 96 -9.89 -3.90 -5.50
CA GLU A 96 -11.32 -4.20 -5.45
C GLU A 96 -12.16 -2.93 -5.45
N ALA A 97 -11.70 -1.85 -4.82
CA ALA A 97 -12.40 -0.57 -4.82
C ALA A 97 -12.31 0.14 -6.19
N ILE A 98 -11.15 0.07 -6.86
CA ILE A 98 -10.96 0.66 -8.20
C ILE A 98 -11.91 0.01 -9.22
N PHE A 99 -12.05 -1.31 -9.18
CA PHE A 99 -12.76 -2.09 -10.20
C PHE A 99 -14.16 -2.55 -9.78
N ARG A 100 -14.65 -2.19 -8.59
CA ARG A 100 -16.03 -2.48 -8.14
C ARG A 100 -17.09 -1.91 -9.08
N ASN A 101 -16.84 -0.72 -9.63
CA ASN A 101 -17.74 -0.02 -10.53
C ASN A 101 -17.13 0.02 -11.94
N GLN A 102 -17.56 -0.88 -12.83
CA GLN A 102 -17.00 -1.07 -14.17
C GLN A 102 -17.05 0.20 -15.05
N GLU A 103 -17.99 1.13 -14.83
CA GLU A 103 -18.06 2.41 -15.55
C GLU A 103 -16.99 3.44 -15.10
N LEU A 104 -16.46 3.31 -13.87
CA LEU A 104 -15.45 4.20 -13.30
C LEU A 104 -14.02 3.63 -13.41
N GLY A 105 -13.88 2.31 -13.57
CA GLY A 105 -12.61 1.58 -13.54
C GLY A 105 -11.73 1.72 -14.78
N VAL A 106 -12.28 2.13 -15.92
CA VAL A 106 -11.50 2.25 -17.16
C VAL A 106 -10.80 3.61 -17.21
N ARG A 107 -9.53 3.64 -16.77
CA ARG A 107 -8.52 4.72 -16.88
C ARG A 107 -8.47 5.82 -15.81
N LYS A 108 -9.32 5.79 -14.78
CA LYS A 108 -9.20 6.79 -13.68
C LYS A 108 -7.98 6.58 -12.78
N TRP A 109 -7.57 5.33 -12.56
CA TRP A 109 -6.37 5.05 -11.75
C TRP A 109 -5.09 5.54 -12.43
N GLU A 110 -5.01 5.57 -13.77
CA GLU A 110 -3.88 6.15 -14.52
C GLU A 110 -3.73 7.66 -14.24
N ILE A 111 -4.85 8.36 -14.03
CA ILE A 111 -4.84 9.79 -13.70
C ILE A 111 -4.23 9.99 -12.31
N ILE A 112 -4.66 9.19 -11.33
CA ILE A 112 -4.09 9.23 -9.97
C ILE A 112 -2.61 8.87 -10.02
N PHE A 113 -2.24 7.85 -10.79
CA PHE A 113 -0.84 7.48 -10.97
C PHE A 113 0.00 8.67 -11.48
N LYS A 114 -0.43 9.35 -12.55
CA LYS A 114 0.27 10.53 -13.08
C LYS A 114 0.39 11.64 -12.03
N LYS A 115 -0.70 11.93 -11.30
CA LYS A 115 -0.69 12.95 -10.25
C LYS A 115 0.25 12.58 -9.09
N CYS A 116 0.28 11.31 -8.67
CA CYS A 116 1.23 10.81 -7.67
C CYS A 116 2.67 10.99 -8.14
N ALA A 117 2.98 10.60 -9.38
CA ALA A 117 4.32 10.75 -9.95
C ALA A 117 4.77 12.24 -10.01
N GLU A 118 3.90 13.14 -10.43
CA GLU A 118 4.17 14.60 -10.46
C GLU A 118 4.46 15.16 -9.06
N LYS A 119 3.74 14.66 -8.05
CA LYS A 119 3.90 15.08 -6.64
C LYS A 119 4.93 14.27 -5.87
N LYS A 120 5.59 13.30 -6.51
CA LYS A 120 6.56 12.37 -5.89
C LYS A 120 5.99 11.57 -4.73
N ILE A 121 4.72 11.19 -4.84
CA ILE A 121 4.04 10.29 -3.93
C ILE A 121 4.10 8.87 -4.49
N GLU A 122 4.41 7.91 -3.64
CA GLU A 122 4.36 6.50 -4.02
C GLU A 122 2.90 6.05 -4.12
N LEU A 123 2.52 5.43 -5.24
CA LEU A 123 1.23 4.77 -5.37
C LEU A 123 1.42 3.27 -5.19
N GLY A 124 0.66 2.67 -4.29
CA GLY A 124 0.61 1.24 -4.09
C GLY A 124 -0.79 0.65 -4.27
N ILE A 125 -0.83 -0.64 -4.60
CA ILE A 125 -2.08 -1.38 -4.79
C ILE A 125 -2.23 -2.40 -3.66
N ALA A 126 -3.34 -2.31 -2.91
CA ALA A 126 -3.74 -3.30 -1.93
C ALA A 126 -4.64 -4.37 -2.58
N LEU A 127 -4.40 -5.64 -2.26
CA LEU A 127 -5.20 -6.77 -2.72
C LEU A 127 -5.81 -7.49 -1.52
N ASN A 128 -7.12 -7.72 -1.58
CA ASN A 128 -7.79 -8.61 -0.65
C ASN A 128 -7.25 -10.03 -0.78
N LEU A 129 -7.45 -10.83 0.27
CA LEU A 129 -6.96 -12.20 0.35
C LEU A 129 -7.44 -13.06 -0.83
N GLU A 130 -8.68 -12.88 -1.28
CA GLU A 130 -9.28 -13.67 -2.37
C GLU A 130 -8.86 -13.19 -3.77
N THR A 131 -8.30 -11.99 -3.91
CA THR A 131 -7.92 -11.43 -5.21
C THR A 131 -6.58 -11.98 -5.66
N ALA A 132 -6.53 -12.60 -6.84
CA ALA A 132 -5.31 -13.16 -7.40
C ALA A 132 -4.26 -12.07 -7.69
N VAL A 133 -2.97 -12.38 -7.54
CA VAL A 133 -1.88 -11.43 -7.85
C VAL A 133 -1.76 -11.13 -9.34
N ASP A 134 -2.36 -11.98 -10.19
CA ASP A 134 -2.33 -11.88 -11.65
C ASP A 134 -3.07 -10.64 -12.16
N VAL A 135 -3.99 -10.08 -11.38
CA VAL A 135 -4.67 -8.82 -11.72
C VAL A 135 -3.70 -7.64 -11.86
N LEU A 136 -2.50 -7.74 -11.27
CA LEU A 136 -1.47 -6.73 -11.37
C LEU A 136 -0.81 -6.70 -12.76
N GLU A 137 -0.90 -7.79 -13.53
CA GLU A 137 -0.41 -7.79 -14.91
C GLU A 137 -1.17 -6.76 -15.76
N GLU A 138 -2.47 -6.60 -15.55
CA GLU A 138 -3.29 -5.59 -16.23
C GLU A 138 -2.85 -4.16 -15.89
N ILE A 139 -2.40 -3.93 -14.65
CA ILE A 139 -1.96 -2.61 -14.17
C ILE A 139 -0.52 -2.32 -14.61
N CYS A 140 0.41 -3.27 -14.45
CA CYS A 140 1.81 -3.09 -14.81
C CYS A 140 2.03 -3.11 -16.35
N HIS A 141 1.20 -3.79 -17.15
CA HIS A 141 1.33 -3.86 -18.63
C HIS A 141 0.52 -2.81 -19.40
N CYS A 142 0.00 -1.79 -18.71
CA CYS A 142 -0.78 -0.71 -19.30
C CYS A 142 0.08 0.28 -20.12
N GLU A 143 0.82 -0.21 -21.13
CA GLU A 143 1.48 0.62 -22.15
C GLU A 143 1.58 -0.01 -23.56
N SER A 144 1.23 -1.29 -23.74
CA SER A 144 1.40 -1.94 -25.05
C SER A 144 0.27 -1.69 -26.07
N ALA A 145 -0.90 -1.22 -25.65
CA ALA A 145 -2.07 -1.12 -26.54
C ALA A 145 -2.11 0.16 -27.41
N ASP A 146 -1.35 1.20 -27.09
CA ASP A 146 -1.39 2.48 -27.83
C ASP A 146 -0.39 2.54 -29.01
N ARG A 147 0.35 1.46 -29.29
CA ARG A 147 1.34 1.39 -30.38
C ARG A 147 0.76 1.00 -31.75
N GLN A 148 -0.46 0.46 -31.84
CA GLN A 148 -1.03 0.06 -33.14
C GLN A 148 -1.90 1.12 -33.83
N THR A 149 -2.23 2.26 -33.21
CA THR A 149 -3.21 3.23 -33.77
C THR A 149 -2.68 4.62 -34.13
N LYS A 150 -1.37 4.90 -34.12
CA LYS A 150 -0.86 6.23 -34.52
C LYS A 150 0.18 6.19 -35.62
N GLN A 151 -0.26 5.77 -36.81
CA GLN A 151 0.36 6.14 -38.08
C GLN A 151 -0.31 7.41 -38.65
N SER A 152 -0.26 8.53 -37.93
CA SER A 152 -0.57 9.84 -38.52
C SER A 152 0.01 11.02 -37.72
N ARG A 153 1.12 11.53 -38.24
CA ARG A 153 1.54 12.95 -38.34
C ARG A 153 1.31 13.88 -37.14
N GLY A 154 2.41 14.31 -36.52
CA GLY A 154 2.44 15.52 -35.68
C GLY A 154 3.73 15.64 -34.89
N ILE A 155 4.29 16.85 -34.78
CA ILE A 155 5.59 17.20 -34.19
C ILE A 155 5.68 16.96 -32.65
N THR A 156 4.69 16.29 -32.05
CA THR A 156 4.59 15.95 -30.61
C THR A 156 5.30 14.66 -30.19
N ALA A 157 6.11 14.03 -31.05
CA ALA A 157 6.83 12.78 -30.71
C ALA A 157 8.05 12.98 -29.80
N ARG A 158 8.45 14.23 -29.50
CA ARG A 158 9.66 14.51 -28.70
C ARG A 158 9.39 14.63 -27.19
N LEU A 159 8.16 14.93 -26.77
CA LEU A 159 7.77 15.01 -25.35
C LEU A 159 7.32 13.66 -24.77
N LEU A 160 6.82 12.74 -25.59
CA LEU A 160 6.45 11.37 -25.18
C LEU A 160 7.63 10.44 -24.86
N ARG A 161 8.88 10.88 -25.13
CA ARG A 161 10.09 10.09 -24.82
C ARG A 161 10.53 10.15 -23.35
N TYR A 162 9.94 11.02 -22.54
CA TYR A 162 10.22 11.09 -21.09
C TYR A 162 9.33 10.14 -20.25
N PHE A 163 8.31 9.52 -20.85
CA PHE A 163 7.29 8.75 -20.15
C PHE A 163 6.97 7.41 -20.84
N THR A 164 7.95 6.80 -21.52
CA THR A 164 7.87 5.37 -21.83
C THR A 164 8.83 4.67 -20.89
N PRO A 165 8.38 4.11 -19.75
CA PRO A 165 9.18 3.12 -19.05
C PRO A 165 9.67 2.11 -20.08
N ARG A 166 10.98 1.88 -20.07
CA ARG A 166 11.52 0.70 -20.76
C ARG A 166 10.70 -0.49 -20.26
N ASN A 167 10.21 -1.31 -21.19
CA ASN A 167 9.69 -2.64 -20.90
C ASN A 167 10.50 -3.21 -19.73
N ASP A 168 9.84 -3.52 -18.60
CA ASP A 168 10.32 -4.21 -17.39
C ASP A 168 10.21 -3.43 -16.05
N VAL A 169 9.77 -2.18 -16.00
CA VAL A 169 9.53 -1.47 -14.72
C VAL A 169 8.04 -1.45 -14.39
N CYS A 170 7.59 -2.24 -13.42
CA CYS A 170 6.23 -2.06 -12.90
C CYS A 170 6.12 -0.67 -12.30
N ILE A 171 5.07 0.03 -12.73
CA ILE A 171 4.77 1.41 -12.43
C ILE A 171 4.34 1.61 -10.95
N ILE A 172 3.88 0.53 -10.31
CA ILE A 172 3.46 0.50 -8.91
C ILE A 172 4.68 0.42 -8.00
N ASN A 173 4.74 1.30 -6.98
CA ASN A 173 5.86 1.33 -6.03
C ASN A 173 5.80 0.22 -4.98
N ALA A 174 4.59 -0.14 -4.55
CA ALA A 174 4.36 -1.16 -3.54
C ALA A 174 3.05 -1.93 -3.79
N VAL A 175 3.04 -3.21 -3.44
CA VAL A 175 1.84 -4.03 -3.42
C VAL A 175 1.62 -4.54 -2.01
N GLN A 176 0.46 -4.20 -1.46
CA GLN A 176 0.02 -4.69 -0.15
C GLN A 176 -0.89 -5.90 -0.32
N LEU A 177 -0.57 -6.98 0.37
CA LEU A 177 -1.39 -8.19 0.43
C LEU A 177 -2.10 -8.26 1.77
N MET A 178 -3.43 -8.22 1.76
CA MET A 178 -4.20 -8.52 2.94
C MET A 178 -4.10 -10.01 3.26
N SER A 179 -3.83 -10.31 4.52
CA SER A 179 -3.64 -11.67 5.05
C SER A 179 -4.70 -12.07 6.07
N ILE A 180 -5.85 -11.41 6.02
CA ILE A 180 -7.05 -11.65 6.84
C ILE A 180 -8.27 -11.73 5.93
N ALA A 181 -9.26 -12.54 6.31
CA ALA A 181 -10.47 -12.75 5.50
C ALA A 181 -11.45 -11.57 5.56
N LYS A 182 -11.48 -10.86 6.68
CA LYS A 182 -12.29 -9.65 6.88
C LYS A 182 -11.37 -8.48 7.19
N ILE A 183 -11.49 -7.40 6.42
CA ILE A 183 -10.69 -6.18 6.60
C ILE A 183 -11.48 -5.11 7.36
N GLY A 184 -10.78 -4.09 7.86
CA GLY A 184 -11.38 -2.93 8.53
C GLY A 184 -11.37 -2.96 10.07
N HIS A 185 -10.82 -4.01 10.69
CA HIS A 185 -10.68 -4.10 12.15
C HIS A 185 -9.38 -4.77 12.58
N HIS A 186 -8.94 -4.45 13.80
CA HIS A 186 -7.81 -5.12 14.45
C HIS A 186 -8.23 -6.42 15.15
N GLY A 187 -7.41 -7.47 14.99
CA GLY A 187 -7.53 -8.73 15.73
C GLY A 187 -8.07 -9.90 14.92
N GLU A 188 -8.29 -9.72 13.62
CA GLU A 188 -8.62 -10.82 12.72
C GLU A 188 -7.44 -11.81 12.60
N PRO A 189 -7.72 -13.12 12.55
CA PRO A 189 -6.68 -14.14 12.55
C PRO A 189 -5.94 -14.17 11.20
N PHE A 190 -4.63 -14.37 11.27
CA PHE A 190 -3.79 -14.55 10.08
C PHE A 190 -4.25 -15.74 9.24
N ASP A 191 -4.33 -15.53 7.92
CA ASP A 191 -4.67 -16.54 6.95
C ASP A 191 -3.45 -16.92 6.10
N ALA A 192 -2.96 -18.13 6.30
CA ALA A 192 -1.77 -18.67 5.63
C ALA A 192 -1.92 -18.80 4.10
N ARG A 193 -3.13 -18.68 3.54
CA ARG A 193 -3.34 -18.63 2.07
C ARG A 193 -2.60 -17.45 1.43
N VAL A 194 -2.22 -16.42 2.18
CA VAL A 194 -1.40 -15.32 1.67
C VAL A 194 0.03 -15.74 1.31
N ILE A 195 0.60 -16.75 1.99
CA ILE A 195 2.01 -17.15 1.82
C ILE A 195 2.35 -17.53 0.37
N PRO A 196 1.60 -18.41 -0.32
CA PRO A 196 1.84 -18.68 -1.73
C PRO A 196 1.65 -17.43 -2.62
N LYS A 197 0.78 -16.48 -2.25
CA LYS A 197 0.60 -15.22 -2.98
C LYS A 197 1.85 -14.33 -2.88
N ILE A 198 2.45 -14.22 -1.69
CA ILE A 198 3.71 -13.47 -1.49
C ILE A 198 4.81 -14.03 -2.40
N LYS A 199 4.96 -15.37 -2.41
CA LYS A 199 5.98 -16.05 -3.25
C LYS A 199 5.72 -15.82 -4.74
N ALA A 200 4.48 -15.98 -5.19
CA ALA A 200 4.10 -15.75 -6.58
C ALA A 200 4.34 -14.29 -6.99
N LEU A 201 3.96 -13.33 -6.14
CA LEU A 201 4.18 -11.91 -6.37
C LEU A 201 5.66 -11.57 -6.47
N ARG A 202 6.51 -12.07 -5.55
CA ARG A 202 7.96 -11.85 -5.59
C ARG A 202 8.59 -12.43 -6.84
N GLN A 203 8.14 -13.61 -7.29
CA GLN A 203 8.64 -14.24 -8.51
C GLN A 203 8.26 -13.45 -9.76
N LYS A 204 7.00 -12.97 -9.85
CA LYS A 204 6.51 -12.21 -11.00
C LYS A 204 7.03 -10.77 -11.05
N PHE A 205 7.17 -10.13 -9.90
CA PHE A 205 7.51 -8.71 -9.77
C PHE A 205 8.69 -8.49 -8.80
N PRO A 206 9.91 -8.93 -9.17
CA PRO A 206 11.06 -8.94 -8.24
C PRO A 206 11.48 -7.55 -7.75
N GLY A 207 11.16 -6.48 -8.50
CA GLY A 207 11.50 -5.10 -8.17
C GLY A 207 10.41 -4.31 -7.43
N VAL A 208 9.28 -4.93 -7.11
CA VAL A 208 8.18 -4.27 -6.39
C VAL A 208 8.34 -4.51 -4.89
N LYS A 209 8.06 -3.48 -4.08
CA LYS A 209 8.00 -3.62 -2.62
C LYS A 209 6.74 -4.40 -2.23
N ILE A 210 6.89 -5.45 -1.43
CA ILE A 210 5.76 -6.30 -1.00
C ILE A 210 5.47 -6.03 0.47
N GLU A 211 4.25 -5.62 0.76
CA GLU A 211 3.74 -5.40 2.12
C GLU A 211 2.70 -6.46 2.46
N VAL A 212 2.66 -6.88 3.71
CA VAL A 212 1.66 -7.83 4.20
C VAL A 212 0.98 -7.22 5.40
N ASP A 213 -0.35 -7.14 5.35
CA ASP A 213 -1.18 -6.50 6.37
C ASP A 213 -2.25 -7.48 6.88
N GLY A 214 -2.50 -7.45 8.20
CA GLY A 214 -3.51 -8.24 8.89
C GLY A 214 -2.95 -9.44 9.67
N GLY A 215 -3.40 -9.64 10.90
CA GLY A 215 -3.12 -10.85 11.68
C GLY A 215 -1.64 -11.14 12.02
N ILE A 216 -0.70 -10.24 11.69
CA ILE A 216 0.74 -10.45 11.92
C ILE A 216 1.05 -10.49 13.42
N ASN A 217 1.82 -11.50 13.82
CA ASN A 217 2.31 -11.70 15.18
C ASN A 217 3.68 -12.41 15.17
N LEU A 218 4.32 -12.56 16.34
CA LEU A 218 5.67 -13.13 16.43
C LEU A 218 5.77 -14.59 15.92
N GLN A 219 4.65 -15.33 15.88
CA GLN A 219 4.64 -16.72 15.42
C GLN A 219 4.68 -16.83 13.89
N ASN A 220 4.18 -15.82 13.16
CA ASN A 220 4.10 -15.83 11.69
C ASN A 220 5.03 -14.83 10.99
N ALA A 221 5.54 -13.81 11.68
CA ALA A 221 6.37 -12.76 11.10
C ALA A 221 7.58 -13.31 10.30
N ARG A 222 8.30 -14.30 10.85
CA ARG A 222 9.44 -14.93 10.18
C ARG A 222 9.02 -15.60 8.86
N LEU A 223 7.94 -16.37 8.91
CA LEU A 223 7.42 -17.07 7.73
C LEU A 223 7.01 -16.10 6.62
N ILE A 224 6.40 -14.97 6.98
CA ILE A 224 5.97 -13.93 6.03
C ILE A 224 7.21 -13.25 5.39
N ALA A 225 8.21 -12.90 6.19
CA ALA A 225 9.45 -12.29 5.71
C ALA A 225 10.23 -13.24 4.78
N GLU A 226 10.35 -14.52 5.15
CA GLU A 226 11.00 -15.57 4.35
C GLU A 226 10.22 -15.90 3.07
N ALA A 227 8.90 -15.70 3.05
CA ALA A 227 8.10 -15.85 1.84
C ALA A 227 8.38 -14.77 0.79
N GLY A 228 9.00 -13.65 1.17
CA GLY A 228 9.42 -12.58 0.27
C GLY A 228 8.81 -11.21 0.54
N ALA A 229 8.07 -11.04 1.65
CA ALA A 229 7.54 -9.75 2.07
C ALA A 229 8.66 -8.82 2.54
N ASP A 230 8.65 -7.56 2.12
CA ASP A 230 9.62 -6.54 2.53
C ASP A 230 9.13 -5.76 3.75
N VAL A 231 7.82 -5.59 3.87
CA VAL A 231 7.20 -4.83 4.95
C VAL A 231 6.19 -5.69 5.67
N LEU A 232 6.30 -5.74 7.00
CA LEU A 232 5.27 -6.32 7.87
C LEU A 232 4.45 -5.17 8.46
N VAL A 233 3.18 -5.10 8.09
CA VAL A 233 2.23 -4.10 8.56
C VAL A 233 1.46 -4.68 9.76
N ILE A 234 1.67 -4.08 10.93
CA ILE A 234 1.31 -4.71 12.21
C ILE A 234 0.41 -3.79 13.03
N GLY A 235 -0.83 -4.21 13.25
CA GLY A 235 -1.80 -3.48 14.06
C GLY A 235 -1.82 -3.94 15.52
N SER A 236 -2.74 -4.85 15.84
CA SER A 236 -3.08 -5.22 17.23
C SER A 236 -1.91 -5.75 18.06
N ALA A 237 -0.95 -6.45 17.47
CA ALA A 237 0.19 -6.97 18.21
C ALA A 237 1.07 -5.86 18.81
N ILE A 238 1.07 -4.66 18.21
CA ILE A 238 1.76 -3.48 18.73
C ILE A 238 0.83 -2.70 19.67
N PHE A 239 -0.33 -2.26 19.18
CA PHE A 239 -1.19 -1.30 19.90
C PHE A 239 -2.01 -1.89 21.05
N LYS A 240 -2.11 -3.23 21.16
CA LYS A 240 -2.72 -3.91 22.32
C LYS A 240 -1.69 -4.62 23.20
N SER A 241 -0.40 -4.44 22.94
CA SER A 241 0.65 -5.00 23.79
C SER A 241 0.72 -4.26 25.14
N GLU A 242 1.17 -4.96 26.18
CA GLU A 242 1.47 -4.33 27.47
C GLU A 242 2.68 -3.39 27.38
N ASN A 243 3.60 -3.68 26.46
CA ASN A 243 4.83 -2.93 26.22
C ASN A 243 5.10 -2.77 24.71
N THR A 244 4.69 -1.63 24.15
CA THR A 244 4.87 -1.31 22.73
C THR A 244 6.33 -1.38 22.29
N ARG A 245 7.25 -0.90 23.14
CA ARG A 245 8.68 -0.87 22.81
C ARG A 245 9.23 -2.28 22.64
N GLU A 246 9.00 -3.13 23.62
CA GLU A 246 9.45 -4.52 23.61
C GLU A 246 8.84 -5.28 22.43
N SER A 247 7.54 -5.10 22.18
CA SER A 247 6.88 -5.69 21.01
C SER A 247 7.54 -5.28 19.70
N LEU A 248 7.88 -4.00 19.51
CA LEU A 248 8.58 -3.51 18.33
C LEU A 248 10.02 -4.04 18.23
N GLU A 249 10.73 -4.15 19.35
CA GLU A 249 12.07 -4.74 19.41
C GLU A 249 12.04 -6.23 19.02
N ASP A 250 11.05 -6.98 19.49
CA ASP A 250 10.84 -8.39 19.15
C ASP A 250 10.61 -8.58 17.64
N PHE A 251 9.72 -7.78 17.02
CA PHE A 251 9.47 -7.85 15.58
C PHE A 251 10.71 -7.50 14.77
N LYS A 252 11.47 -6.47 15.17
CA LYS A 252 12.74 -6.13 14.52
C LYS A 252 13.78 -7.21 14.64
N GLY A 253 13.79 -7.99 15.73
CA GLY A 253 14.68 -9.13 15.89
C GLY A 253 14.37 -10.31 14.96
N ILE A 254 13.18 -10.32 14.35
CA ILE A 254 12.75 -11.38 13.42
C ILE A 254 13.21 -11.10 11.98
N VAL A 255 13.19 -9.84 11.56
CA VAL A 255 13.33 -9.42 10.16
C VAL A 255 14.72 -8.93 9.77
#